data_AF-A0A520ZXE4-F1
#
_entry.id   AF-A0A520ZXE4-F1
#
_cell.length_a   1.000
_cell.length_b   1.000
_cell.length_c   1.000
_cell.angle_alpha   90.00
_cell.angle_beta   90.00
_cell.angle_gamma   90.00
#
_symmetry.space_group_name_H-M   'P 1'
#
loop_
_entity.id
_entity.type
_entity.pdbx_description
1 polymer ?
#
loop_
_entity_poly.entity_id
_entity_poly.type
_entity_poly.pdbx_seq_one_letter_code
_entity_poly.pdbx_strand_id
1 'polypeptide(L)'
;SKANLVHLLPDGFQNDVVREVLEDNPDLARKFEGFTLFTDHVGLYQGTGPALYTILTGDPFDLEQGFSSTTLKPLIQENAYQNQLLLQGYRLDYVPISSFVCIEQADSCITRPFNDMKSRGLFRHHNEDLVYSLRLIADLTLFRLTPMFLKEKIYADGQWFLSDTTADGSSPWPDPVIREWIENLRVTDDQPVYKWYHYLGTHIPAKWDRNCNLQRQMEHKRESYSAQAYCVLDSIARLLDRLKEADIYDQTAFVISGDHGHNIIPDDLASPPLNNGLYPGLLGSGRPAFLIKQMNNRAPLRFSEAPTSLVDIAPTALALVGINYEKPSALELNDNLSRERFFMPYSIPDLWKGDPVPHVVYRVGQPSSEGNQWVLTDIRNFSEPPGSYNPVNYKTANRYLMGAYLDSSNPNRENSWVTGRQLGFVIQIDGSLIAPAVELDLHFPDWIPAQSFTLQINGFEKPETWWATRSGGFWQTFTIELDKESLKDGENFLALQFENTYSPPEKATWQASALIRSIRVVDGFQAD
;
A
#
# COMPACT_ATOMS: atom_id res chain seq x y z
N SER A 1 -30.16 15.68 14.68
CA SER A 1 -30.16 14.22 14.88
C SER A 1 -28.77 13.83 15.37
N LYS A 2 -28.65 12.75 16.14
CA LYS A 2 -27.35 12.25 16.61
C LYS A 2 -26.83 11.22 15.59
N ALA A 3 -25.55 11.26 15.28
CA ALA A 3 -24.94 10.47 14.22
C ALA A 3 -23.99 9.43 14.80
N ASN A 4 -24.05 8.21 14.29
CA ASN A 4 -23.06 7.18 14.58
C ASN A 4 -22.02 7.16 13.46
N LEU A 5 -20.80 6.77 13.78
CA LEU A 5 -19.74 6.61 12.81
C LEU A 5 -19.08 5.24 12.97
N VAL A 6 -19.02 4.46 11.90
CA VAL A 6 -18.35 3.17 11.89
C VAL A 6 -17.20 3.23 10.90
N HIS A 7 -16.00 2.90 11.36
CA HIS A 7 -14.81 2.76 10.55
C HIS A 7 -14.37 1.29 10.54
N LEU A 8 -14.55 0.62 9.39
CA LEU A 8 -14.07 -0.73 9.15
C LEU A 8 -12.78 -0.67 8.34
N LEU A 9 -11.72 -1.31 8.85
CA LEU A 9 -10.42 -1.33 8.23
C LEU A 9 -9.98 -2.79 7.99
N PRO A 10 -10.40 -3.45 6.89
CA PRO A 10 -9.87 -4.75 6.52
C PRO A 10 -8.42 -4.57 6.01
N ASP A 11 -7.50 -5.33 6.57
CA ASP A 11 -6.07 -5.29 6.23
C ASP A 11 -5.84 -5.77 4.79
N GLY A 12 -5.05 -4.99 4.05
CA GLY A 12 -4.64 -5.33 2.69
C GLY A 12 -5.80 -5.34 1.70
N PHE A 13 -6.85 -4.53 1.91
CA PHE A 13 -8.08 -4.47 1.11
C PHE A 13 -7.88 -3.62 -0.16
N GLN A 14 -7.68 -4.28 -1.29
CA GLN A 14 -7.27 -3.66 -2.55
C GLN A 14 -8.45 -3.16 -3.40
N ASN A 15 -8.32 -1.96 -3.96
CA ASN A 15 -9.41 -1.21 -4.57
C ASN A 15 -10.01 -1.86 -5.81
N ASP A 16 -9.17 -2.22 -6.78
CA ASP A 16 -9.61 -2.77 -8.06
C ASP A 16 -10.30 -4.13 -7.91
N VAL A 17 -9.87 -4.93 -6.94
CA VAL A 17 -10.54 -6.20 -6.59
C VAL A 17 -11.89 -5.93 -5.94
N VAL A 18 -12.00 -4.95 -5.04
CA VAL A 18 -13.28 -4.59 -4.41
C VAL A 18 -14.27 -4.07 -5.46
N ARG A 19 -13.80 -3.23 -6.40
CA ARG A 19 -14.56 -2.79 -7.56
C ARG A 19 -15.06 -4.00 -8.37
N GLU A 20 -14.15 -4.87 -8.81
CA GLU A 20 -14.45 -6.09 -9.58
C GLU A 20 -15.52 -6.93 -8.87
N VAL A 21 -15.34 -7.21 -7.58
CA VAL A 21 -16.30 -8.02 -6.82
C VAL A 21 -17.67 -7.36 -6.73
N LEU A 22 -17.76 -6.04 -6.55
CA LEU A 22 -19.05 -5.34 -6.49
C LEU A 22 -19.73 -5.27 -7.87
N GLU A 23 -18.96 -5.04 -8.94
CA GLU A 23 -19.47 -5.02 -10.32
C GLU A 23 -19.99 -6.40 -10.77
N ASP A 24 -19.25 -7.46 -10.46
CA ASP A 24 -19.59 -8.84 -10.84
C ASP A 24 -20.73 -9.43 -10.01
N ASN A 25 -21.10 -8.80 -8.88
CA ASN A 25 -22.11 -9.30 -7.96
C ASN A 25 -23.19 -8.23 -7.65
N PRO A 26 -24.11 -7.95 -8.60
CA PRO A 26 -25.13 -6.90 -8.43
C PRO A 26 -26.02 -7.06 -7.19
N ASP A 27 -26.29 -8.29 -6.76
CA ASP A 27 -27.06 -8.57 -5.54
C ASP A 27 -26.32 -8.13 -4.27
N LEU A 28 -25.00 -8.33 -4.23
CA LEU A 28 -24.15 -7.85 -3.15
C LEU A 28 -24.03 -6.32 -3.21
N ALA A 29 -23.76 -5.75 -4.39
CA ALA A 29 -23.65 -4.31 -4.58
C ALA A 29 -24.90 -3.53 -4.13
N ARG A 30 -26.11 -4.07 -4.37
CA ARG A 30 -27.37 -3.48 -3.89
C ARG A 30 -27.44 -3.33 -2.37
N LYS A 31 -26.73 -4.16 -1.61
CA LYS A 31 -26.70 -4.06 -0.14
C LYS A 31 -25.90 -2.86 0.37
N PHE A 32 -24.96 -2.36 -0.45
CA PHE A 32 -24.17 -1.14 -0.23
C PHE A 32 -24.88 0.13 -0.72
N GLU A 33 -26.20 0.17 -0.64
CA GLU A 33 -27.01 1.36 -0.89
C GLU A 33 -26.52 2.55 -0.04
N GLY A 34 -26.27 3.70 -0.65
CA GLY A 34 -25.80 4.93 -0.01
C GLY A 34 -24.28 5.05 0.04
N PHE A 35 -23.56 4.02 -0.39
CA PHE A 35 -22.10 4.05 -0.46
C PHE A 35 -21.58 4.66 -1.77
N THR A 36 -20.38 5.23 -1.69
CA THR A 36 -19.55 5.59 -2.84
C THR A 36 -18.19 4.93 -2.66
N LEU A 37 -17.75 4.14 -3.65
CA LEU A 37 -16.40 3.60 -3.77
C LEU A 37 -15.55 4.57 -4.62
N PHE A 38 -14.42 5.01 -4.10
CA PHE A 38 -13.47 5.84 -4.83
C PHE A 38 -12.46 4.97 -5.58
N THR A 39 -12.67 4.77 -6.88
CA THR A 39 -11.87 3.88 -7.74
C THR A 39 -10.50 4.46 -8.08
N ASP A 40 -10.36 5.79 -7.99
CA ASP A 40 -9.09 6.48 -8.05
C ASP A 40 -8.61 6.89 -6.64
N HIS A 41 -8.50 5.92 -5.73
CA HIS A 41 -7.94 6.11 -4.39
C HIS A 41 -6.47 5.64 -4.32
N VAL A 42 -5.59 6.47 -3.77
CA VAL A 42 -4.15 6.18 -3.63
C VAL A 42 -3.75 6.11 -2.16
N GLY A 43 -3.26 4.94 -1.75
CA GLY A 43 -2.61 4.73 -0.47
C GLY A 43 -1.27 5.46 -0.42
N LEU A 44 -0.79 5.76 0.78
CA LEU A 44 0.48 6.47 0.94
C LEU A 44 1.67 5.51 1.09
N TYR A 45 1.40 4.26 1.48
CA TYR A 45 2.40 3.25 1.81
C TYR A 45 1.94 1.84 1.41
N GLN A 46 2.88 0.90 1.32
CA GLN A 46 2.64 -0.51 1.02
C GLN A 46 2.45 -1.40 2.26
N GLY A 47 2.34 -0.82 3.46
CA GLY A 47 2.27 -1.58 4.70
C GLY A 47 1.63 -0.82 5.87
N THR A 48 1.07 -1.58 6.80
CA THR A 48 0.13 -1.14 7.85
C THR A 48 0.62 -0.06 8.81
N GLY A 49 1.86 -0.16 9.31
CA GLY A 49 2.33 0.70 10.41
C GLY A 49 2.22 2.20 10.11
N PRO A 50 2.93 2.70 9.08
CA PRO A 50 2.81 4.08 8.60
C PRO A 50 1.39 4.45 8.15
N ALA A 51 0.68 3.53 7.49
CA ALA A 51 -0.68 3.79 7.02
C ALA A 51 -1.67 4.08 8.16
N LEU A 52 -1.58 3.33 9.27
CA LEU A 52 -2.42 3.55 10.44
C LEU A 52 -2.20 4.93 11.06
N TYR A 53 -0.95 5.39 11.15
CA TYR A 53 -0.68 6.76 11.61
C TYR A 53 -1.43 7.77 10.75
N THR A 54 -1.27 7.69 9.42
CA THR A 54 -1.89 8.62 8.49
C THR A 54 -3.42 8.56 8.47
N ILE A 55 -4.02 7.37 8.58
CA ILE A 55 -5.48 7.24 8.66
C ILE A 55 -6.03 7.93 9.91
N LEU A 56 -5.32 7.83 11.04
CA LEU A 56 -5.77 8.36 12.33
C LEU A 56 -5.55 9.87 12.44
N THR A 57 -4.45 10.40 11.92
CA THR A 57 -4.10 11.82 12.06
C THR A 57 -4.47 12.66 10.83
N GLY A 58 -4.63 12.04 9.66
CA GLY A 58 -4.70 12.74 8.38
C GLY A 58 -3.36 13.34 7.94
N ASP A 59 -2.25 12.99 8.62
CA ASP A 59 -0.89 13.45 8.30
C ASP A 59 -0.02 12.31 7.78
N PRO A 60 0.84 12.56 6.77
CA PRO A 60 1.87 11.60 6.38
C PRO A 60 2.72 11.18 7.58
N PHE A 61 2.95 9.87 7.72
CA PHE A 61 3.97 9.36 8.63
C PHE A 61 5.36 9.79 8.16
N ASP A 62 6.15 10.32 9.09
CA ASP A 62 7.55 10.70 8.86
C ASP A 62 8.45 9.46 8.87
N LEU A 63 8.81 8.99 7.67
CA LEU A 63 9.73 7.86 7.50
C LEU A 63 11.16 8.18 7.97
N GLU A 64 11.55 9.46 8.08
CA GLU A 64 12.88 9.85 8.58
C GLU A 64 12.98 9.72 10.10
N GLN A 65 11.87 9.87 10.82
CA GLN A 65 11.83 9.67 12.28
C GLN A 65 12.05 8.19 12.67
N GLY A 66 11.76 7.26 11.77
CA GLY A 66 11.76 5.83 12.07
C GLY A 66 10.49 5.34 12.77
N PHE A 67 10.17 4.06 12.61
CA PHE A 67 8.96 3.50 13.22
C PHE A 67 9.22 2.99 14.64
N SER A 68 8.49 3.55 15.60
CA SER A 68 8.50 3.10 17.00
C SER A 68 7.11 3.30 17.61
N SER A 69 6.48 2.22 18.09
CA SER A 69 5.17 2.32 18.75
C SER A 69 5.20 3.21 19.99
N THR A 70 6.35 3.29 20.68
CA THR A 70 6.53 4.13 21.87
C THR A 70 6.54 5.61 21.52
N THR A 71 7.13 5.97 20.38
CA THR A 71 7.17 7.36 19.89
C THR A 71 5.86 7.74 19.19
N LEU A 72 5.26 6.80 18.46
CA LEU A 72 4.03 7.03 17.70
C LEU A 72 2.79 7.14 18.57
N LYS A 73 2.70 6.36 19.66
CA LYS A 73 1.50 6.35 20.50
C LYS A 73 1.15 7.76 21.02
N PRO A 74 2.06 8.55 21.63
CA PRO A 74 1.77 9.92 22.04
C PRO A 74 1.33 10.83 20.89
N LEU A 75 1.97 10.73 19.73
CA LEU A 75 1.60 11.53 18.55
C LEU A 75 0.17 11.21 18.07
N ILE A 76 -0.21 9.93 18.09
CA ILE A 76 -1.58 9.51 17.79
C ILE A 76 -2.54 9.99 18.89
N GLN A 77 -2.17 9.89 20.17
CA GLN A 77 -3.02 10.40 21.27
C GLN A 77 -3.36 11.88 21.10
N GLU A 78 -2.42 12.68 20.60
CA GLU A 78 -2.60 14.11 20.42
C GLU A 78 -3.38 14.44 19.15
N ASN A 79 -3.04 13.78 18.04
CA ASN A 79 -3.46 14.21 16.70
C ASN A 79 -4.57 13.35 16.06
N ALA A 80 -5.01 12.28 16.71
CA ALA A 80 -6.06 11.41 16.19
C ALA A 80 -7.39 12.19 15.99
N TYR A 81 -8.02 12.08 14.81
CA TYR A 81 -9.29 12.76 14.53
C TYR A 81 -10.40 12.35 15.51
N GLN A 82 -10.30 11.17 16.10
CA GLN A 82 -11.25 10.68 17.09
C GLN A 82 -11.26 11.50 18.38
N ASN A 83 -10.23 12.29 18.66
CA ASN A 83 -10.27 13.29 19.73
C ASN A 83 -11.38 14.32 19.51
N GLN A 84 -11.65 14.70 18.26
CA GLN A 84 -12.76 15.60 17.93
C GLN A 84 -14.12 14.91 18.15
N LEU A 85 -14.22 13.60 17.91
CA LEU A 85 -15.42 12.82 18.23
C LEU A 85 -15.70 12.80 19.74
N LEU A 86 -14.67 12.60 20.57
CA LEU A 86 -14.79 12.67 22.03
C LEU A 86 -15.31 14.03 22.50
N LEU A 87 -14.78 15.12 21.93
CA LEU A 87 -15.24 16.48 22.27
C LEU A 87 -16.72 16.72 21.91
N GLN A 88 -17.26 15.97 20.95
CA GLN A 88 -18.69 15.98 20.60
C GLN A 88 -19.53 14.95 21.38
N GLY A 89 -18.94 14.30 22.39
CA GLY A 89 -19.64 13.36 23.28
C GLY A 89 -19.83 11.96 22.71
N TYR A 90 -19.08 11.58 21.67
CA TYR A 90 -19.10 10.21 21.15
C TYR A 90 -18.51 9.25 22.17
N ARG A 91 -19.18 8.10 22.32
CA ARG A 91 -18.59 6.92 22.91
C ARG A 91 -17.67 6.27 21.88
N LEU A 92 -16.42 6.01 22.23
CA LEU A 92 -15.46 5.39 21.32
C LEU A 92 -15.14 3.95 21.73
N ASP A 93 -15.41 3.00 20.82
CA ASP A 93 -15.01 1.61 21.01
C ASP A 93 -14.09 1.15 19.85
N TYR A 94 -12.94 0.62 20.23
CA TYR A 94 -11.92 0.15 19.30
C TYR A 94 -11.69 -1.35 19.41
N VAL A 95 -11.52 -1.98 18.26
CA VAL A 95 -10.92 -3.30 18.14
C VAL A 95 -9.81 -3.23 17.10
N PRO A 96 -8.56 -2.92 17.49
CA PRO A 96 -7.44 -2.85 16.57
C PRO A 96 -6.58 -4.11 16.56
N ILE A 97 -5.80 -4.33 15.50
CA ILE A 97 -4.76 -5.38 15.50
C ILE A 97 -3.51 -5.03 16.32
N SER A 98 -3.36 -3.76 16.75
CA SER A 98 -2.23 -3.32 17.55
C SER A 98 -2.66 -2.25 18.54
N SER A 99 -2.08 -2.25 19.74
CA SER A 99 -2.50 -1.38 20.83
C SER A 99 -2.03 0.07 20.70
N PHE A 100 -1.07 0.37 19.81
CA PHE A 100 -0.53 1.73 19.66
C PHE A 100 -1.54 2.72 19.04
N VAL A 101 -2.63 2.23 18.44
CA VAL A 101 -3.70 3.07 17.88
C VAL A 101 -4.83 3.36 18.87
N CYS A 102 -4.84 2.70 20.04
CA CYS A 102 -5.85 2.96 21.07
C CYS A 102 -5.66 4.37 21.63
N ILE A 103 -6.70 5.20 21.62
CA ILE A 103 -6.67 6.47 22.35
C ILE A 103 -7.03 6.27 23.83
N GLU A 104 -6.38 6.99 24.74
CA GLU A 104 -6.45 6.75 26.19
C GLU A 104 -7.83 7.05 26.77
N GLN A 105 -8.53 8.05 26.25
CA GLN A 105 -9.89 8.38 26.68
C GLN A 105 -10.98 7.56 25.99
N ALA A 106 -10.64 6.55 25.18
CA ALA A 106 -11.64 5.66 24.59
C ALA A 106 -12.35 4.83 25.66
N ASP A 107 -13.67 4.66 25.52
CA ASP A 107 -14.48 3.83 26.42
C ASP A 107 -14.07 2.36 26.38
N SER A 108 -13.59 1.88 25.23
CA SER A 108 -13.06 0.53 25.07
C SER A 108 -11.96 0.48 24.01
N CYS A 109 -10.88 -0.25 24.30
CA CYS A 109 -9.93 -0.67 23.29
C CYS A 109 -9.49 -2.13 23.51
N ILE A 110 -9.99 -3.04 22.68
CA ILE A 110 -9.71 -4.48 22.77
C ILE A 110 -8.79 -4.85 21.63
N THR A 111 -7.48 -4.90 21.90
CA THR A 111 -6.49 -5.29 20.89
C THR A 111 -6.62 -6.77 20.54
N ARG A 112 -6.75 -7.08 19.24
CA ARG A 112 -6.80 -8.44 18.70
C ARG A 112 -5.65 -8.64 17.70
N PRO A 113 -4.46 -9.02 18.18
CA PRO A 113 -3.27 -9.05 17.34
C PRO A 113 -3.40 -10.05 16.19
N PHE A 114 -2.64 -9.81 15.12
CA PHE A 114 -2.65 -10.64 13.92
C PHE A 114 -2.45 -12.14 14.20
N ASN A 115 -1.65 -12.49 15.21
CA ASN A 115 -1.46 -13.89 15.62
C ASN A 115 -2.68 -14.49 16.33
N ASP A 116 -3.48 -13.67 17.02
CA ASP A 116 -4.77 -14.05 17.57
C ASP A 116 -5.84 -14.19 16.47
N MET A 117 -5.56 -13.70 15.26
CA MET A 117 -6.38 -13.83 14.05
C MET A 117 -5.89 -14.94 13.10
N LYS A 118 -4.88 -15.74 13.49
CA LYS A 118 -4.51 -16.98 12.78
C LYS A 118 -5.28 -18.16 13.36
N SER A 119 -5.40 -19.27 12.63
CA SER A 119 -6.16 -20.45 13.07
C SER A 119 -5.87 -20.91 14.51
N ARG A 120 -4.63 -20.70 15.01
CA ARG A 120 -4.22 -21.01 16.39
C ARG A 120 -4.77 -20.07 17.48
N GLY A 121 -5.09 -18.83 17.16
CA GLY A 121 -5.49 -17.79 18.12
C GLY A 121 -6.98 -17.45 18.15
N LEU A 122 -7.72 -17.90 17.13
CA LEU A 122 -9.13 -17.55 16.90
C LEU A 122 -10.14 -18.25 17.84
N PHE A 123 -9.74 -19.34 18.52
CA PHE A 123 -10.58 -20.15 19.42
C PHE A 123 -10.53 -19.70 20.89
N ARG A 124 -10.51 -18.38 21.12
CA ARG A 124 -10.46 -17.82 22.49
C ARG A 124 -11.81 -17.35 23.02
N HIS A 125 -12.89 -17.42 22.24
CA HIS A 125 -14.08 -16.60 22.51
C HIS A 125 -15.46 -17.23 22.24
N HIS A 126 -15.62 -18.54 22.12
CA HIS A 126 -16.96 -19.16 22.21
C HIS A 126 -16.99 -20.46 23.01
N ASN A 127 -18.17 -20.97 23.37
CA ASN A 127 -18.35 -22.21 24.16
C ASN A 127 -17.66 -23.47 23.56
N GLU A 128 -17.11 -23.37 22.35
CA GLU A 128 -16.26 -24.37 21.70
C GLU A 128 -14.80 -24.35 22.18
N ASP A 129 -14.38 -23.33 22.95
CA ASP A 129 -13.03 -23.15 23.48
C ASP A 129 -12.56 -24.36 24.28
N LEU A 130 -13.44 -24.97 25.09
CA LEU A 130 -13.09 -26.17 25.85
C LEU A 130 -12.85 -27.37 24.93
N VAL A 131 -13.72 -27.58 23.94
CA VAL A 131 -13.64 -28.72 23.01
C VAL A 131 -12.40 -28.57 22.12
N TYR A 132 -12.16 -27.39 21.57
CA TYR A 132 -10.94 -27.09 20.81
C TYR A 132 -9.70 -27.24 21.68
N SER A 133 -9.69 -26.70 22.90
CA SER A 133 -8.56 -26.82 23.83
C SER A 133 -8.26 -28.28 24.19
N LEU A 134 -9.29 -29.10 24.40
CA LEU A 134 -9.14 -30.54 24.67
C LEU A 134 -8.58 -31.27 23.45
N ARG A 135 -9.08 -30.98 22.23
CA ARG A 135 -8.54 -31.51 20.97
C ARG A 135 -7.07 -31.09 20.79
N LEU A 136 -6.71 -29.86 21.14
CA LEU A 136 -5.35 -29.33 20.96
C LEU A 136 -4.39 -29.96 21.96
N ILE A 137 -4.82 -30.11 23.22
CA ILE A 137 -4.06 -30.86 24.23
C ILE A 137 -3.86 -32.31 23.76
N ALA A 138 -4.89 -32.95 23.19
CA ALA A 138 -4.78 -34.29 22.64
C ALA A 138 -3.79 -34.34 21.48
N ASP A 139 -3.82 -33.39 20.55
CA ASP A 139 -2.85 -33.28 19.46
C ASP A 139 -1.41 -33.05 19.95
N LEU A 140 -1.20 -32.12 20.88
CA LEU A 140 0.12 -31.85 21.46
C LEU A 140 0.66 -33.09 22.19
N THR A 141 -0.22 -33.83 22.87
CA THR A 141 0.10 -35.09 23.53
C THR A 141 0.45 -36.16 22.50
N LEU A 142 -0.35 -36.35 21.46
CA LEU A 142 -0.10 -37.29 20.36
C LEU A 142 1.21 -36.96 19.65
N PHE A 143 1.47 -35.69 19.35
CA PHE A 143 2.69 -35.23 18.70
C PHE A 143 3.94 -35.51 19.54
N ARG A 144 3.82 -35.40 20.88
CA ARG A 144 4.91 -35.73 21.80
C ARG A 144 5.16 -37.23 21.91
N LEU A 145 4.10 -38.05 21.89
CA LEU A 145 4.16 -39.49 22.13
C LEU A 145 4.42 -40.35 20.88
N THR A 146 4.20 -39.81 19.69
CA THR A 146 4.30 -40.57 18.43
C THR A 146 5.69 -40.52 17.79
N PRO A 147 6.08 -41.57 17.02
CA PRO A 147 7.34 -41.57 16.26
C PRO A 147 7.40 -40.47 15.20
N MET A 148 8.61 -40.06 14.82
CA MET A 148 8.85 -38.93 13.88
C MET A 148 8.02 -38.97 12.60
N PHE A 149 7.82 -40.15 11.99
CA PHE A 149 7.07 -40.25 10.73
C PHE A 149 5.56 -39.98 10.86
N LEU A 150 4.99 -40.05 12.07
CA LEU A 150 3.59 -39.67 12.32
C LEU A 150 3.44 -38.21 12.72
N LYS A 151 4.53 -37.57 13.15
CA LYS A 151 4.51 -36.17 13.59
C LYS A 151 4.13 -35.22 12.49
N GLU A 152 4.54 -35.47 11.24
CA GLU A 152 4.12 -34.65 10.09
C GLU A 152 2.60 -34.70 9.91
N LYS A 153 1.99 -35.89 10.03
CA LYS A 153 0.53 -36.06 9.93
C LYS A 153 -0.22 -35.43 11.09
N ILE A 154 0.33 -35.50 12.30
CA ILE A 154 -0.28 -34.91 13.50
C ILE A 154 -0.12 -33.40 13.51
N TYR A 155 1.03 -32.88 13.10
CA TYR A 155 1.27 -31.44 12.99
C TYR A 155 0.42 -30.81 11.90
N ALA A 156 0.26 -31.51 10.76
CA ALA A 156 -0.57 -31.08 9.63
C ALA A 156 -0.33 -29.60 9.27
N ASP A 157 0.95 -29.24 9.07
CA ASP A 157 1.41 -27.87 8.80
C ASP A 157 0.90 -26.82 9.80
N GLY A 158 0.70 -27.25 11.04
CA GLY A 158 0.30 -26.42 12.17
C GLY A 158 -1.20 -26.28 12.39
N GLN A 159 -2.04 -26.98 11.62
CA GLN A 159 -3.49 -27.10 11.83
C GLN A 159 -3.86 -28.15 12.88
N TRP A 160 -2.97 -29.10 13.13
CA TRP A 160 -3.16 -30.23 14.05
C TRP A 160 -4.26 -31.21 13.62
N PHE A 161 -4.18 -32.47 14.03
CA PHE A 161 -5.03 -33.53 13.46
C PHE A 161 -6.45 -33.56 14.06
N LEU A 162 -6.58 -33.47 15.38
CA LEU A 162 -7.87 -33.49 16.08
C LEU A 162 -8.47 -32.08 16.22
N SER A 163 -7.62 -31.06 16.28
CA SER A 163 -7.97 -29.65 16.38
C SER A 163 -8.21 -28.97 15.03
N ASP A 164 -8.18 -29.72 13.93
CA ASP A 164 -8.53 -29.18 12.63
C ASP A 164 -10.01 -28.80 12.56
N THR A 165 -10.25 -27.51 12.34
CA THR A 165 -11.57 -26.87 12.32
C THR A 165 -12.08 -26.62 10.91
N THR A 166 -11.28 -26.94 9.89
CA THR A 166 -11.70 -26.88 8.48
C THR A 166 -12.71 -27.97 8.13
N ALA A 167 -12.70 -29.09 8.86
CA ALA A 167 -13.52 -30.26 8.56
C ALA A 167 -14.90 -30.29 9.23
N ASP A 168 -15.11 -29.58 10.34
CA ASP A 168 -16.34 -29.63 11.14
C ASP A 168 -17.17 -28.33 11.12
N GLY A 169 -16.74 -27.33 10.35
CA GLY A 169 -17.46 -26.06 10.20
C GLY A 169 -17.29 -25.09 11.37
N SER A 170 -16.46 -25.42 12.37
CA SER A 170 -16.05 -24.49 13.45
C SER A 170 -14.96 -23.50 13.00
N SER A 171 -14.69 -23.44 11.69
CA SER A 171 -13.69 -22.56 11.11
C SER A 171 -13.97 -21.09 11.46
N PRO A 172 -12.93 -20.35 11.83
CA PRO A 172 -13.06 -18.94 12.12
C PRO A 172 -13.43 -18.12 10.88
N TRP A 173 -14.16 -17.03 11.08
CA TRP A 173 -14.47 -16.04 10.07
C TRP A 173 -13.27 -15.08 9.91
N PRO A 174 -13.08 -14.45 8.74
CA PRO A 174 -12.06 -13.42 8.58
C PRO A 174 -12.32 -12.18 9.46
N ASP A 175 -13.56 -12.01 9.94
CA ASP A 175 -14.05 -10.84 10.66
C ASP A 175 -14.95 -11.19 11.88
N PRO A 176 -14.43 -11.92 12.88
CA PRO A 176 -15.23 -12.43 13.99
C PRO A 176 -16.00 -11.36 14.78
N VAL A 177 -15.54 -10.11 14.80
CA VAL A 177 -16.22 -9.03 15.54
C VAL A 177 -17.43 -8.47 14.78
N ILE A 178 -17.41 -8.45 13.44
CA ILE A 178 -18.60 -8.07 12.66
C ILE A 178 -19.74 -9.04 12.97
N ARG A 179 -19.44 -10.35 13.05
CA ARG A 179 -20.41 -11.36 13.45
C ARG A 179 -20.94 -11.14 14.86
N GLU A 180 -20.07 -10.87 15.82
CA GLU A 180 -20.48 -10.56 17.20
C GLU A 180 -21.39 -9.32 17.25
N TRP A 181 -21.07 -8.28 16.46
CA TRP A 181 -21.92 -7.09 16.32
C TRP A 181 -23.27 -7.43 15.70
N ILE A 182 -23.34 -8.27 14.67
CA ILE A 182 -24.61 -8.67 14.06
C ILE A 182 -25.51 -9.41 15.06
N GLU A 183 -24.95 -10.39 15.77
CA GLU A 183 -25.69 -11.25 16.70
C GLU A 183 -26.14 -10.50 17.97
N ASN A 184 -25.34 -9.54 18.43
CA ASN A 184 -25.56 -8.84 19.70
C ASN A 184 -25.93 -7.36 19.53
N LEU A 185 -26.26 -6.90 18.31
CA LEU A 185 -26.63 -5.52 18.06
C LEU A 185 -27.80 -5.09 18.95
N ARG A 186 -27.59 -4.03 19.74
CA ARG A 186 -28.61 -3.41 20.59
C ARG A 186 -28.48 -1.90 20.51
N VAL A 187 -29.62 -1.22 20.38
CA VAL A 187 -29.74 0.23 20.55
C VAL A 187 -30.13 0.44 22.01
N THR A 188 -29.21 0.97 22.82
CA THR A 188 -29.40 1.07 24.28
C THR A 188 -29.86 2.45 24.72
N ASP A 189 -29.41 3.49 24.02
CA ASP A 189 -29.67 4.89 24.31
C ASP A 189 -29.33 5.74 23.08
N ASP A 190 -29.47 7.06 23.23
CA ASP A 190 -29.22 8.03 22.16
C ASP A 190 -27.78 8.59 22.17
N GLN A 191 -26.80 8.01 22.87
CA GLN A 191 -25.43 8.51 22.81
C GLN A 191 -24.82 8.16 21.43
N PRO A 192 -24.20 9.11 20.70
CA PRO A 192 -23.54 8.80 19.44
C PRO A 192 -22.36 7.86 19.68
N VAL A 193 -22.22 6.83 18.85
CA VAL A 193 -21.13 5.85 18.96
C VAL A 193 -20.19 5.93 17.78
N TYR A 194 -18.90 5.81 18.08
CA TYR A 194 -17.85 5.56 17.11
C TYR A 194 -17.32 4.14 17.29
N LYS A 195 -17.33 3.35 16.22
CA LYS A 195 -16.78 1.99 16.22
C LYS A 195 -15.61 1.92 15.25
N TRP A 196 -14.44 1.57 15.75
CA TRP A 196 -13.27 1.26 14.91
C TRP A 196 -13.00 -0.24 14.96
N TYR A 197 -12.91 -0.88 13.80
CA TYR A 197 -12.49 -2.27 13.70
C TYR A 197 -11.43 -2.43 12.62
N HIS A 198 -10.19 -2.70 13.04
CA HIS A 198 -9.10 -3.09 12.16
C HIS A 198 -8.81 -4.57 12.33
N TYR A 199 -8.87 -5.32 11.22
CA TYR A 199 -8.90 -6.77 11.24
C TYR A 199 -8.28 -7.36 9.98
N LEU A 200 -7.98 -8.66 10.05
CA LEU A 200 -7.29 -9.43 9.00
C LEU A 200 -7.87 -9.23 7.60
N GLY A 201 -9.20 -9.12 7.46
CA GLY A 201 -9.85 -8.80 6.18
C GLY A 201 -9.38 -9.67 5.03
N THR A 202 -8.71 -9.04 4.07
CA THR A 202 -8.17 -9.68 2.85
C THR A 202 -6.67 -9.92 2.88
N HIS A 203 -6.00 -9.74 4.02
CA HIS A 203 -4.56 -9.94 4.14
C HIS A 203 -4.17 -11.35 3.65
N ILE A 204 -3.11 -11.43 2.85
CA ILE A 204 -2.68 -12.68 2.22
C ILE A 204 -1.75 -13.53 3.12
N PRO A 205 -1.47 -14.79 2.79
CA PRO A 205 -2.14 -15.62 1.79
C PRO A 205 -3.65 -15.66 1.99
N ALA A 206 -4.42 -15.66 0.90
CA ALA A 206 -5.84 -15.90 1.00
C ALA A 206 -6.07 -17.26 1.71
N LYS A 207 -7.01 -17.27 2.64
CA LYS A 207 -7.37 -18.43 3.45
C LYS A 207 -8.87 -18.69 3.48
N TRP A 208 -9.70 -17.78 3.01
CA TRP A 208 -11.15 -17.96 2.95
C TRP A 208 -11.65 -17.99 1.52
N ASP A 209 -12.54 -18.94 1.25
CA ASP A 209 -13.27 -18.98 -0.02
C ASP A 209 -14.41 -17.95 -0.04
N ARG A 210 -15.13 -17.91 -1.18
CA ARG A 210 -16.27 -17.01 -1.40
C ARG A 210 -17.42 -17.18 -0.39
N ASN A 211 -17.54 -18.36 0.21
CA ASN A 211 -18.57 -18.67 1.21
C ASN A 211 -18.04 -18.46 2.64
N CYS A 212 -16.88 -17.83 2.80
CA CYS A 212 -16.20 -17.63 4.07
C CYS A 212 -15.77 -18.91 4.78
N ASN A 213 -15.59 -20.02 4.06
CA ASN A 213 -15.02 -21.22 4.67
C ASN A 213 -13.49 -21.12 4.68
N LEU A 214 -12.87 -21.44 5.82
CA LEU A 214 -11.42 -21.52 5.93
C LEU A 214 -10.90 -22.71 5.11
N GLN A 215 -9.99 -22.43 4.19
CA GLN A 215 -9.37 -23.41 3.31
C GLN A 215 -7.93 -23.70 3.76
N ARG A 216 -7.57 -24.99 3.81
CA ARG A 216 -6.22 -25.43 4.19
C ARG A 216 -5.17 -24.89 3.22
N GLN A 217 -5.47 -24.95 1.94
CA GLN A 217 -4.65 -24.44 0.85
C GLN A 217 -5.53 -23.64 -0.10
N MET A 218 -5.03 -22.48 -0.50
CA MET A 218 -5.58 -21.69 -1.59
C MET A 218 -4.46 -21.36 -2.55
N GLU A 219 -4.78 -21.30 -3.83
CA GLU A 219 -3.80 -20.85 -4.81
C GLU A 219 -3.49 -19.37 -4.59
N HIS A 220 -2.21 -18.99 -4.70
CA HIS A 220 -1.80 -17.60 -4.60
C HIS A 220 -2.05 -16.87 -5.92
N LYS A 221 -3.32 -16.67 -6.25
CA LYS A 221 -3.78 -16.01 -7.47
C LYS A 221 -4.89 -15.01 -7.17
N ARG A 222 -5.18 -14.13 -8.14
CA ARG A 222 -6.20 -13.08 -8.04
C ARG A 222 -7.56 -13.65 -7.64
N GLU A 223 -7.97 -14.77 -8.23
CA GLU A 223 -9.29 -15.38 -8.00
C GLU A 223 -9.50 -15.78 -6.53
N SER A 224 -8.47 -16.31 -5.87
CA SER A 224 -8.51 -16.63 -4.44
C SER A 224 -8.66 -15.38 -3.59
N TYR A 225 -7.98 -14.29 -3.99
CA TYR A 225 -8.06 -13.02 -3.30
C TYR A 225 -9.43 -12.34 -3.51
N SER A 226 -9.97 -12.34 -4.74
CA SER A 226 -11.33 -11.87 -5.06
C SER A 226 -12.41 -12.67 -4.32
N ALA A 227 -12.23 -13.99 -4.18
CA ALA A 227 -13.13 -14.82 -3.38
C ALA A 227 -13.13 -14.42 -1.89
N GLN A 228 -11.96 -14.17 -1.29
CA GLN A 228 -11.87 -13.68 0.08
C GLN A 228 -12.43 -12.25 0.22
N ALA A 229 -12.20 -11.37 -0.75
CA ALA A 229 -12.78 -10.03 -0.77
C ALA A 229 -14.32 -10.07 -0.82
N TYR A 230 -14.91 -10.98 -1.61
CA TYR A 230 -16.34 -11.24 -1.59
C TYR A 230 -16.83 -11.65 -0.20
N CYS A 231 -16.14 -12.59 0.46
CA CYS A 231 -16.50 -13.01 1.82
C CYS A 231 -16.53 -11.81 2.80
N VAL A 232 -15.50 -10.97 2.79
CA VAL A 232 -15.43 -9.77 3.64
C VAL A 232 -16.58 -8.80 3.32
N LEU A 233 -16.85 -8.55 2.03
CA LEU A 233 -17.95 -7.68 1.61
C LEU A 233 -19.33 -8.25 1.98
N ASP A 234 -19.53 -9.57 1.90
CA ASP A 234 -20.80 -10.22 2.30
C ASP A 234 -21.04 -10.07 3.81
N SER A 235 -20.02 -10.26 4.64
CA SER A 235 -20.14 -10.03 6.08
C SER A 235 -20.45 -8.57 6.43
N ILE A 236 -19.78 -7.61 5.79
CA ILE A 236 -20.11 -6.19 5.93
C ILE A 236 -21.56 -5.95 5.52
N ALA A 237 -21.99 -6.50 4.38
CA ALA A 237 -23.36 -6.35 3.89
C ALA A 237 -24.41 -6.90 4.87
N ARG A 238 -24.12 -8.00 5.58
CA ARG A 238 -24.98 -8.52 6.67
C ARG A 238 -25.06 -7.57 7.86
N LEU A 239 -23.97 -6.90 8.22
CA LEU A 239 -24.00 -5.83 9.24
C LEU A 239 -24.86 -4.65 8.79
N LEU A 240 -24.74 -4.24 7.52
CA LEU A 240 -25.57 -3.18 6.96
C LEU A 240 -27.06 -3.56 7.02
N ASP A 241 -27.41 -4.80 6.67
CA ASP A 241 -28.78 -5.30 6.77
C ASP A 241 -29.28 -5.30 8.23
N ARG A 242 -28.45 -5.72 9.19
CA ARG A 242 -28.78 -5.67 10.62
C ARG A 242 -29.04 -4.24 11.12
N LEU A 243 -28.29 -3.25 10.63
CA LEU A 243 -28.54 -1.84 10.95
C LEU A 243 -29.86 -1.31 10.36
N LYS A 244 -30.27 -1.81 9.18
CA LYS A 244 -31.58 -1.48 8.58
C LYS A 244 -32.71 -2.09 9.40
N GLU A 245 -32.58 -3.35 9.83
CA GLU A 245 -33.56 -4.01 10.70
C GLU A 245 -33.73 -3.31 12.05
N ALA A 246 -32.65 -2.73 12.58
CA ALA A 246 -32.65 -1.98 13.83
C ALA A 246 -32.99 -0.49 13.67
N ASP A 247 -33.34 -0.03 12.46
CA ASP A 247 -33.73 1.34 12.13
C ASP A 247 -32.67 2.42 12.47
N ILE A 248 -31.38 2.05 12.42
CA ILE A 248 -30.25 2.97 12.70
C ILE A 248 -29.31 3.16 11.50
N TYR A 249 -29.60 2.54 10.37
CA TYR A 249 -28.80 2.67 9.15
C TYR A 249 -28.70 4.13 8.64
N ASP A 250 -29.81 4.86 8.62
CA ASP A 250 -29.82 6.27 8.19
C ASP A 250 -29.09 7.18 9.19
N GLN A 251 -29.02 6.75 10.45
CA GLN A 251 -28.32 7.43 11.54
C GLN A 251 -26.85 7.03 11.65
N THR A 252 -26.33 6.20 10.73
CA THR A 252 -24.96 5.71 10.78
C THR A 252 -24.20 6.07 9.51
N ALA A 253 -23.12 6.84 9.66
CA ALA A 253 -22.13 7.04 8.62
C ALA A 253 -21.10 5.92 8.64
N PHE A 254 -20.55 5.58 7.47
CA PHE A 254 -19.49 4.58 7.36
C PHE A 254 -18.27 5.14 6.65
N VAL A 255 -17.12 4.70 7.13
CA VAL A 255 -15.85 4.66 6.41
C VAL A 255 -15.43 3.20 6.33
N ILE A 256 -15.16 2.71 5.14
CA ILE A 256 -14.55 1.39 4.91
C ILE A 256 -13.30 1.63 4.08
N SER A 257 -12.13 1.32 4.61
CA SER A 257 -10.88 1.53 3.89
C SER A 257 -9.88 0.38 4.08
N GLY A 258 -9.04 0.13 3.09
CA GLY A 258 -7.78 -0.58 3.32
C GLY A 258 -6.75 0.34 3.95
N ASP A 259 -5.87 -0.20 4.79
CA ASP A 259 -4.63 0.47 5.19
C ASP A 259 -3.62 0.53 4.03
N HIS A 260 -3.57 -0.54 3.26
CA HIS A 260 -2.91 -0.65 1.96
C HIS A 260 -3.69 -1.64 1.09
N GLY A 261 -3.40 -1.68 -0.22
CA GLY A 261 -3.88 -2.77 -1.07
C GLY A 261 -2.99 -4.01 -0.92
N HIS A 262 -3.00 -4.91 -1.89
CA HIS A 262 -2.15 -6.08 -1.85
C HIS A 262 -1.30 -6.23 -3.12
N ASN A 263 -0.34 -7.15 -3.10
CA ASN A 263 0.51 -7.44 -4.25
C ASN A 263 -0.21 -8.20 -5.38
N ILE A 264 -1.49 -7.92 -5.60
CA ILE A 264 -2.29 -8.47 -6.70
C ILE A 264 -2.18 -7.48 -7.86
N ILE A 265 -1.85 -7.99 -9.04
CA ILE A 265 -1.78 -7.17 -10.26
C ILE A 265 -3.17 -6.59 -10.52
N PRO A 266 -3.33 -5.26 -10.60
CA PRO A 266 -4.62 -4.65 -10.87
C PRO A 266 -5.17 -5.08 -12.23
N ASP A 267 -6.46 -5.42 -12.30
CA ASP A 267 -7.14 -5.80 -13.56
C ASP A 267 -7.38 -4.60 -14.48
N ASP A 268 -7.44 -3.41 -13.90
CA ASP A 268 -7.65 -2.13 -14.57
C ASP A 268 -6.35 -1.41 -14.95
N LEU A 269 -5.18 -2.07 -14.82
CA LEU A 269 -3.89 -1.49 -15.19
C LEU A 269 -3.82 -1.21 -16.70
N ALA A 270 -3.95 0.06 -17.09
CA ALA A 270 -4.07 0.48 -18.48
C ALA A 270 -2.71 0.63 -19.20
N SER A 271 -1.68 1.09 -18.48
CA SER A 271 -0.32 1.27 -19.01
C SER A 271 0.75 0.75 -18.06
N PRO A 272 1.91 0.29 -18.57
CA PRO A 272 2.99 -0.16 -17.71
C PRO A 272 3.62 1.03 -16.94
N PRO A 273 4.16 0.77 -15.74
CA PRO A 273 4.97 1.73 -14.99
C PRO A 273 6.13 2.32 -15.80
N LEU A 274 6.52 3.56 -15.50
CA LEU A 274 7.65 4.20 -16.16
C LEU A 274 8.98 3.48 -15.91
N ASN A 275 9.11 2.71 -14.83
CA ASN A 275 10.31 1.97 -14.52
C ASN A 275 9.99 0.67 -13.74
N ASN A 276 10.90 -0.30 -13.79
CA ASN A 276 10.71 -1.61 -13.16
C ASN A 276 10.78 -1.62 -11.61
N GLY A 277 11.19 -0.51 -10.98
CA GLY A 277 11.17 -0.35 -9.52
C GLY A 277 9.76 -0.35 -8.96
N LEU A 278 8.78 0.08 -9.77
CA LEU A 278 7.36 -0.08 -9.51
C LEU A 278 6.82 -1.24 -10.35
N TYR A 279 6.89 -2.46 -9.82
CA TYR A 279 6.34 -3.61 -10.52
C TYR A 279 4.79 -3.67 -10.36
N PRO A 280 4.06 -4.33 -11.28
CA PRO A 280 2.59 -4.23 -11.33
C PRO A 280 1.84 -4.59 -10.05
N GLY A 281 2.33 -5.54 -9.25
CA GLY A 281 1.69 -5.87 -7.98
C GLY A 281 1.89 -4.80 -6.89
N LEU A 282 2.99 -4.03 -6.92
CA LEU A 282 3.21 -2.92 -5.99
C LEU A 282 2.23 -1.76 -6.25
N LEU A 283 1.75 -1.60 -7.49
CA LEU A 283 0.62 -0.71 -7.79
C LEU A 283 -0.65 -1.13 -7.05
N GLY A 284 -0.93 -2.43 -7.00
CA GLY A 284 -2.02 -2.99 -6.19
C GLY A 284 -1.88 -2.62 -4.72
N SER A 285 -0.67 -2.75 -4.16
CA SER A 285 -0.39 -2.37 -2.77
C SER A 285 -0.60 -0.87 -2.50
N GLY A 286 -0.33 -0.03 -3.49
CA GLY A 286 -0.56 1.42 -3.42
C GLY A 286 -2.00 1.87 -3.64
N ARG A 287 -2.94 0.95 -3.90
CA ARG A 287 -4.34 1.27 -4.20
C ARG A 287 -5.29 0.52 -3.23
N PRO A 288 -5.35 0.90 -1.94
CA PRO A 288 -6.36 0.38 -1.02
C PRO A 288 -7.77 0.81 -1.44
N ALA A 289 -8.77 0.01 -1.10
CA ALA A 289 -10.17 0.37 -1.27
C ALA A 289 -10.54 1.52 -0.32
N PHE A 290 -11.45 2.39 -0.75
CA PHE A 290 -12.01 3.44 0.09
C PHE A 290 -13.47 3.67 -0.27
N LEU A 291 -14.37 3.32 0.65
CA LEU A 291 -15.81 3.48 0.53
C LEU A 291 -16.33 4.33 1.68
N ILE A 292 -17.28 5.22 1.37
CA ILE A 292 -17.97 6.01 2.39
C ILE A 292 -19.48 5.92 2.22
N LYS A 293 -20.21 6.01 3.33
CA LYS A 293 -21.66 6.18 3.36
C LYS A 293 -21.99 7.42 4.19
N GLN A 294 -22.72 8.35 3.58
CA GLN A 294 -23.27 9.52 4.25
C GLN A 294 -24.53 9.19 5.07
N MET A 295 -24.83 10.05 6.04
CA MET A 295 -26.07 10.02 6.81
C MET A 295 -27.28 10.17 5.89
N ASN A 296 -28.36 9.45 6.18
CA ASN A 296 -29.62 9.47 5.42
C ASN A 296 -29.48 9.21 3.89
N ASN A 297 -28.34 8.67 3.43
CA ASN A 297 -28.14 8.37 2.02
C ASN A 297 -28.62 6.95 1.70
N ARG A 298 -29.54 6.87 0.74
CA ARG A 298 -30.15 5.66 0.19
C ARG A 298 -30.00 5.55 -1.34
N ALA A 299 -29.13 6.37 -1.95
CA ALA A 299 -28.88 6.25 -3.38
C ALA A 299 -28.25 4.88 -3.72
N PRO A 300 -28.38 4.35 -4.95
CA PRO A 300 -27.61 3.18 -5.35
C PRO A 300 -26.10 3.36 -5.14
N LEU A 301 -25.36 2.27 -4.92
CA LEU A 301 -23.90 2.28 -4.84
C LEU A 301 -23.31 3.05 -6.04
N ARG A 302 -22.38 3.97 -5.76
CA ARG A 302 -21.67 4.76 -6.78
C ARG A 302 -20.20 4.40 -6.82
N PHE A 303 -19.63 4.52 -8.01
CA PHE A 303 -18.18 4.52 -8.23
C PHE A 303 -17.78 5.94 -8.62
N SER A 304 -16.72 6.47 -8.00
CA SER A 304 -16.22 7.82 -8.25
C SER A 304 -14.74 7.77 -8.56
N GLU A 305 -14.35 8.53 -9.58
CA GLU A 305 -12.95 8.71 -10.01
C GLU A 305 -12.32 9.94 -9.33
N ALA A 306 -12.99 10.51 -8.33
CA ALA A 306 -12.44 11.61 -7.55
C ALA A 306 -11.11 11.17 -6.91
N PRO A 307 -10.06 11.99 -7.05
CA PRO A 307 -8.69 11.58 -6.75
C PRO A 307 -8.40 11.65 -5.25
N THR A 308 -8.85 10.63 -4.55
CA THR A 308 -8.66 10.55 -3.09
C THR A 308 -7.30 9.95 -2.74
N SER A 309 -6.84 10.21 -1.53
CA SER A 309 -5.64 9.64 -0.94
C SER A 309 -5.83 9.30 0.53
N LEU A 310 -4.93 8.49 1.10
CA LEU A 310 -4.99 8.04 2.49
C LEU A 310 -5.16 9.19 3.51
N VAL A 311 -4.55 10.34 3.24
CA VAL A 311 -4.65 11.56 4.08
C VAL A 311 -6.06 12.16 4.15
N ASP A 312 -6.92 11.86 3.17
CA ASP A 312 -8.27 12.39 3.10
C ASP A 312 -9.26 11.63 4.01
N ILE A 313 -8.85 10.49 4.60
CA ILE A 313 -9.74 9.63 5.40
C ILE A 313 -10.17 10.31 6.70
N ALA A 314 -9.21 10.85 7.47
CA ALA A 314 -9.48 11.55 8.73
C ALA A 314 -10.44 12.75 8.57
N PRO A 315 -10.18 13.72 7.66
CA PRO A 315 -11.12 14.82 7.43
C PRO A 315 -12.47 14.34 6.91
N THR A 316 -12.51 13.27 6.10
CA THR A 316 -13.78 12.69 5.64
C THR A 316 -14.59 12.07 6.77
N ALA A 317 -13.95 11.38 7.70
CA ALA A 317 -14.62 10.82 8.88
C ALA A 317 -15.29 11.90 9.72
N LEU A 318 -14.63 13.05 9.92
CA LEU A 318 -15.19 14.22 10.60
C LEU A 318 -16.33 14.87 9.80
N ALA A 319 -16.13 15.05 8.49
CA ALA A 319 -17.12 15.63 7.59
C ALA A 319 -18.43 14.86 7.58
N LEU A 320 -18.36 13.53 7.56
CA LEU A 320 -19.53 12.64 7.56
C LEU A 320 -20.46 12.83 8.76
N VAL A 321 -19.95 13.35 9.87
CA VAL A 321 -20.71 13.62 11.11
C VAL A 321 -20.83 15.12 11.42
N GLY A 322 -20.49 15.99 10.47
CA GLY A 322 -20.67 17.44 10.61
C GLY A 322 -19.71 18.10 11.59
N ILE A 323 -18.54 17.52 11.82
CA ILE A 323 -17.48 18.13 12.65
C ILE A 323 -16.50 18.87 11.74
N ASN A 324 -16.03 20.03 12.20
CA ASN A 324 -15.06 20.83 11.45
C ASN A 324 -13.73 20.07 11.26
N TYR A 325 -13.11 20.28 10.11
CA TYR A 325 -11.82 19.72 9.72
C TYR A 325 -11.02 20.77 8.96
N GLU A 326 -9.70 20.63 8.93
CA GLU A 326 -8.81 21.63 8.31
C GLU A 326 -8.32 21.23 6.90
N LYS A 327 -8.35 19.94 6.60
CA LYS A 327 -7.84 19.36 5.33
C LYS A 327 -8.99 18.91 4.44
N PRO A 328 -8.81 18.86 3.10
CA PRO A 328 -9.88 18.46 2.19
C PRO A 328 -10.50 17.09 2.55
N SER A 329 -11.81 17.02 2.53
CA SER A 329 -12.53 15.75 2.60
C SER A 329 -12.76 15.18 1.20
N ALA A 330 -12.81 13.86 1.08
CA ALA A 330 -13.26 13.16 -0.12
C ALA A 330 -14.66 13.58 -0.60
N LEU A 331 -15.52 14.11 0.29
CA LEU A 331 -16.84 14.65 -0.06
C LEU A 331 -16.77 15.93 -0.92
N GLU A 332 -15.64 16.63 -0.87
CA GLU A 332 -15.41 17.89 -1.58
C GLU A 332 -14.66 17.67 -2.92
N LEU A 333 -14.08 16.48 -3.10
CA LEU A 333 -13.36 16.12 -4.30
C LEU A 333 -14.36 15.65 -5.38
N ASN A 334 -14.10 16.04 -6.62
CA ASN A 334 -14.89 15.61 -7.78
C ASN A 334 -13.99 14.95 -8.82
N ASP A 335 -14.62 14.21 -9.73
CA ASP A 335 -13.94 13.38 -10.74
C ASP A 335 -13.09 14.20 -11.74
N ASN A 336 -13.27 15.52 -11.84
CA ASN A 336 -12.49 16.39 -12.74
C ASN A 336 -11.31 17.10 -12.05
N LEU A 337 -11.15 16.92 -10.74
CA LEU A 337 -10.09 17.60 -10.00
C LEU A 337 -8.74 16.95 -10.30
N SER A 338 -7.77 17.72 -10.79
CA SER A 338 -6.37 17.27 -10.83
C SER A 338 -5.64 17.67 -9.55
N ARG A 339 -5.09 16.70 -8.82
CA ARG A 339 -4.23 16.94 -7.64
C ARG A 339 -3.09 15.93 -7.56
N GLU A 340 -1.99 16.38 -6.99
CA GLU A 340 -0.87 15.50 -6.69
C GLU A 340 -1.19 14.62 -5.49
N ARG A 341 -0.82 13.35 -5.61
CA ARG A 341 -0.85 12.34 -4.55
C ARG A 341 0.49 11.63 -4.55
N PHE A 342 0.83 11.00 -3.44
CA PHE A 342 2.12 10.34 -3.29
C PHE A 342 1.94 8.90 -2.84
N PHE A 343 2.90 8.07 -3.23
CA PHE A 343 3.06 6.71 -2.72
C PHE A 343 4.54 6.50 -2.38
N MET A 344 4.80 6.08 -1.15
CA MET A 344 6.14 6.00 -0.58
C MET A 344 6.48 4.58 -0.15
N PRO A 345 6.78 3.67 -1.10
CA PRO A 345 7.14 2.32 -0.73
C PRO A 345 8.51 2.31 -0.07
N TYR A 346 8.58 1.60 1.06
CA TYR A 346 9.75 1.56 1.94
C TYR A 346 10.34 0.17 2.13
N SER A 347 11.53 0.10 2.70
CA SER A 347 12.14 -1.17 3.09
C SER A 347 11.48 -1.75 4.35
N ILE A 348 10.64 -2.78 4.18
CA ILE A 348 9.96 -3.45 5.30
C ILE A 348 10.94 -3.96 6.38
N PRO A 349 12.10 -4.57 6.03
CA PRO A 349 13.07 -4.96 7.04
C PRO A 349 13.67 -3.80 7.83
N ASP A 350 13.80 -2.61 7.22
CA ASP A 350 14.37 -1.43 7.88
C ASP A 350 13.33 -0.71 8.75
N LEU A 351 12.03 -0.78 8.41
CA LEU A 351 10.94 -0.18 9.18
C LEU A 351 11.04 -0.53 10.68
N TRP A 352 11.28 -1.80 11.00
CA TRP A 352 11.22 -2.31 12.38
C TRP A 352 12.48 -2.03 13.21
N LYS A 353 13.49 -1.34 12.66
CA LYS A 353 14.74 -1.02 13.36
C LYS A 353 14.61 0.21 14.26
N GLY A 354 13.63 1.08 14.00
CA GLY A 354 13.48 2.37 14.68
C GLY A 354 14.40 3.48 14.16
N ASP A 355 15.20 3.18 13.13
CA ASP A 355 16.04 4.15 12.40
C ASP A 355 15.25 4.82 11.25
N PRO A 356 15.75 5.91 10.65
CA PRO A 356 15.22 6.45 9.40
C PRO A 356 15.04 5.36 8.35
N VAL A 357 13.86 5.30 7.72
CA VAL A 357 13.43 4.15 6.90
C VAL A 357 13.67 4.44 5.41
N PRO A 358 14.60 3.74 4.74
CA PRO A 358 14.82 3.90 3.32
C PRO A 358 13.53 3.68 2.52
N HIS A 359 13.26 4.58 1.59
CA HIS A 359 12.05 4.58 0.78
C HIS A 359 12.27 5.29 -0.56
N VAL A 360 11.34 5.08 -1.48
CA VAL A 360 11.27 5.86 -2.72
C VAL A 360 9.99 6.66 -2.72
N VAL A 361 9.95 7.77 -3.45
CA VAL A 361 8.77 8.62 -3.54
C VAL A 361 8.26 8.59 -4.97
N TYR A 362 7.04 8.10 -5.15
CA TYR A 362 6.30 8.22 -6.40
C TYR A 362 5.27 9.33 -6.27
N ARG A 363 5.31 10.30 -7.19
CA ARG A 363 4.18 11.19 -7.45
C ARG A 363 3.20 10.45 -8.35
N VAL A 364 1.94 10.37 -7.92
CA VAL A 364 0.87 9.64 -8.60
C VAL A 364 -0.10 10.62 -9.24
N GLY A 365 -0.13 10.61 -10.57
CA GLY A 365 -1.10 11.36 -11.36
C GLY A 365 -2.49 10.71 -11.36
N GLN A 366 -3.28 11.01 -12.39
CA GLN A 366 -4.65 10.54 -12.53
C GLN A 366 -4.92 10.01 -13.94
N PRO A 367 -5.68 8.92 -14.08
CA PRO A 367 -6.12 8.03 -13.00
C PRO A 367 -4.94 7.18 -12.47
N SER A 368 -5.03 6.69 -11.24
CA SER A 368 -4.01 5.83 -10.61
C SER A 368 -3.91 4.43 -11.25
N SER A 369 -4.87 4.05 -12.09
CA SER A 369 -4.82 2.85 -12.94
C SER A 369 -3.83 2.96 -14.09
N GLU A 370 -3.35 4.16 -14.43
CA GLU A 370 -2.32 4.37 -15.44
C GLU A 370 -0.93 4.26 -14.82
N GLY A 371 -0.23 3.14 -15.03
CA GLY A 371 1.10 2.93 -14.45
C GLY A 371 2.11 4.01 -14.85
N ASN A 372 1.97 4.60 -16.05
CA ASN A 372 2.83 5.69 -16.50
C ASN A 372 2.62 7.03 -15.75
N GLN A 373 1.55 7.16 -14.96
CA GLN A 373 1.26 8.31 -14.10
C GLN A 373 1.97 8.23 -12.74
N TRP A 374 2.61 7.10 -12.43
CA TRP A 374 3.41 6.91 -11.22
C TRP A 374 4.87 7.25 -11.51
N VAL A 375 5.21 8.51 -11.27
CA VAL A 375 6.51 9.08 -11.59
C VAL A 375 7.41 9.02 -10.35
N LEU A 376 8.56 8.37 -10.46
CA LEU A 376 9.57 8.42 -9.40
C LEU A 376 10.12 9.84 -9.29
N THR A 377 10.02 10.43 -8.11
CA THR A 377 10.46 11.81 -7.86
C THR A 377 11.57 11.91 -6.82
N ASP A 378 11.81 10.86 -6.05
CA ASP A 378 12.88 10.84 -5.04
C ASP A 378 13.26 9.42 -4.62
N ILE A 379 14.47 9.26 -4.07
CA ILE A 379 14.97 8.03 -3.42
C ILE A 379 15.68 8.44 -2.13
N ARG A 380 15.26 7.89 -0.99
CA ARG A 380 15.83 8.15 0.33
C ARG A 380 16.47 6.89 0.90
N ASN A 381 17.77 6.95 1.19
CA ASN A 381 18.51 5.79 1.71
C ASN A 381 19.36 6.09 2.97
N PHE A 382 19.34 7.33 3.48
CA PHE A 382 19.96 7.79 4.75
C PHE A 382 21.41 7.32 5.00
N SER A 383 22.13 7.06 3.93
CA SER A 383 23.52 6.64 3.89
C SER A 383 24.18 7.44 2.78
N GLU A 384 25.47 7.75 2.91
CA GLU A 384 26.19 8.61 1.95
C GLU A 384 26.00 8.12 0.50
N PRO A 385 25.42 8.94 -0.40
CA PRO A 385 25.17 8.53 -1.76
C PRO A 385 26.47 8.41 -2.56
N PRO A 386 26.52 7.54 -3.58
CA PRO A 386 27.70 7.44 -4.43
C PRO A 386 27.99 8.77 -5.15
N GLY A 387 29.26 9.16 -5.27
CA GLY A 387 29.68 10.25 -6.18
C GLY A 387 29.83 9.80 -7.65
N SER A 388 29.78 8.49 -7.89
CA SER A 388 29.74 7.91 -9.24
C SER A 388 29.23 6.47 -9.21
N TYR A 389 28.69 6.03 -10.33
CA TYR A 389 28.31 4.65 -10.62
C TYR A 389 29.18 4.14 -11.75
N ASN A 390 30.31 3.50 -11.43
CA ASN A 390 31.23 2.98 -12.44
C ASN A 390 31.73 1.58 -12.09
N PRO A 391 31.18 0.52 -12.70
CA PRO A 391 30.04 0.52 -13.62
C PRO A 391 28.70 0.67 -12.89
N VAL A 392 27.59 0.87 -13.61
CA VAL A 392 26.22 0.74 -13.08
C VAL A 392 25.85 -0.73 -12.95
N ASN A 393 25.81 -1.24 -11.71
CA ASN A 393 25.42 -2.62 -11.38
C ASN A 393 24.85 -2.73 -9.97
N TYR A 394 24.48 -3.94 -9.53
CA TYR A 394 23.91 -4.15 -8.19
C TYR A 394 24.84 -3.66 -7.06
N LYS A 395 26.16 -3.85 -7.16
CA LYS A 395 27.09 -3.46 -6.10
C LYS A 395 27.22 -1.94 -5.95
N THR A 396 27.18 -1.19 -7.05
CA THR A 396 27.39 0.26 -7.06
C THR A 396 26.09 1.06 -6.99
N ALA A 397 24.98 0.50 -7.49
CA ALA A 397 23.75 1.25 -7.73
C ALA A 397 22.55 0.82 -6.88
N ASN A 398 22.60 -0.35 -6.24
CA ASN A 398 21.48 -0.82 -5.42
C ASN A 398 21.14 0.19 -4.31
N ARG A 399 19.84 0.40 -4.07
CA ARG A 399 19.23 1.39 -3.15
C ARG A 399 19.32 2.86 -3.56
N TYR A 400 20.19 3.25 -4.50
CA TYR A 400 20.32 4.64 -4.94
C TYR A 400 19.88 4.87 -6.39
N LEU A 401 19.54 3.80 -7.12
CA LEU A 401 19.11 3.87 -8.51
C LEU A 401 17.91 2.96 -8.73
N MET A 402 16.93 3.45 -9.49
CA MET A 402 15.72 2.76 -9.90
C MET A 402 15.55 2.86 -11.43
N GLY A 403 15.01 1.82 -12.05
CA GLY A 403 14.78 1.76 -13.49
C GLY A 403 15.87 1.08 -14.32
N ALA A 404 16.93 0.57 -13.68
CA ALA A 404 17.86 -0.35 -14.32
C ALA A 404 17.71 -1.78 -13.78
N TYR A 405 18.04 -2.77 -14.62
CA TYR A 405 18.13 -4.16 -14.23
C TYR A 405 19.43 -4.44 -13.45
N LEU A 406 19.35 -4.35 -12.12
CA LEU A 406 20.46 -4.61 -11.21
C LEU A 406 20.46 -6.09 -10.77
N ASP A 407 21.22 -6.92 -11.48
CA ASP A 407 21.31 -8.37 -11.27
C ASP A 407 22.05 -8.72 -9.96
N SER A 408 21.30 -9.08 -8.90
CA SER A 408 21.87 -9.47 -7.61
C SER A 408 22.63 -10.80 -7.67
N SER A 409 22.34 -11.67 -8.65
CA SER A 409 23.05 -12.93 -8.84
C SER A 409 24.42 -12.76 -9.51
N ASN A 410 24.58 -11.66 -10.26
CA ASN A 410 25.85 -11.24 -10.84
C ASN A 410 26.14 -9.76 -10.50
N PRO A 411 26.53 -9.47 -9.25
CA PRO A 411 26.55 -8.11 -8.74
C PRO A 411 27.66 -7.22 -9.33
N ASN A 412 28.63 -7.81 -10.05
CA ASN A 412 29.80 -7.12 -10.61
C ASN A 412 29.71 -6.92 -12.13
N ARG A 413 28.52 -6.97 -12.73
CA ARG A 413 28.34 -6.68 -14.16
C ARG A 413 28.95 -5.33 -14.55
N GLU A 414 29.43 -5.24 -15.79
CA GLU A 414 30.05 -4.01 -16.33
C GLU A 414 29.04 -2.98 -16.85
N ASN A 415 27.75 -3.35 -16.91
CA ASN A 415 26.67 -2.51 -17.38
C ASN A 415 25.31 -3.10 -16.95
N SER A 416 24.28 -2.27 -17.05
CA SER A 416 22.89 -2.64 -16.75
C SER A 416 21.95 -2.12 -17.85
N TRP A 417 20.85 -2.82 -18.11
CA TRP A 417 19.81 -2.33 -19.01
C TRP A 417 18.89 -1.36 -18.28
N VAL A 418 18.55 -0.24 -18.90
CA VAL A 418 17.46 0.63 -18.44
C VAL A 418 16.14 0.01 -18.88
N THR A 419 15.40 -0.52 -17.91
CA THR A 419 14.15 -1.26 -18.10
C THR A 419 12.97 -0.37 -17.74
N GLY A 420 12.35 0.19 -18.78
CA GLY A 420 11.34 1.24 -18.68
C GLY A 420 11.83 2.56 -19.27
N ARG A 421 11.01 3.59 -19.19
CA ARG A 421 11.26 4.93 -19.72
C ARG A 421 11.90 5.88 -18.70
N GLN A 422 11.90 5.55 -17.42
CA GLN A 422 12.50 6.41 -16.39
C GLN A 422 13.69 5.71 -15.71
N LEU A 423 14.81 6.42 -15.60
CA LEU A 423 15.97 6.02 -14.81
C LEU A 423 16.21 7.11 -13.76
N GLY A 424 15.83 6.84 -12.51
CA GLY A 424 16.05 7.76 -11.39
C GLY A 424 17.24 7.30 -10.57
N PHE A 425 18.09 8.23 -10.15
CA PHE A 425 19.23 7.94 -9.30
C PHE A 425 19.58 9.13 -8.40
N VAL A 426 20.18 8.82 -7.26
CA VAL A 426 20.69 9.82 -6.33
C VAL A 426 22.19 9.88 -6.44
N ILE A 427 22.80 11.06 -6.48
CA ILE A 427 24.26 11.17 -6.61
C ILE A 427 24.77 12.28 -5.70
N GLN A 428 25.94 12.05 -5.09
CA GLN A 428 26.63 13.06 -4.31
C GLN A 428 27.27 14.06 -5.27
N ILE A 429 26.93 15.34 -5.13
CA ILE A 429 27.54 16.44 -5.88
C ILE A 429 28.19 17.39 -4.88
N ASP A 430 29.50 17.59 -5.03
CA ASP A 430 30.28 18.49 -4.20
C ASP A 430 29.95 19.95 -4.55
N GLY A 431 29.48 20.72 -3.57
CA GLY A 431 29.14 22.13 -3.73
C GLY A 431 30.32 23.03 -4.09
N SER A 432 31.56 22.54 -3.96
CA SER A 432 32.77 23.25 -4.39
C SER A 432 33.01 23.23 -5.91
N LEU A 433 32.31 22.37 -6.65
CA LEU A 433 32.45 22.28 -8.12
C LEU A 433 32.08 23.61 -8.79
N ILE A 434 32.90 24.03 -9.76
CA ILE A 434 32.73 25.33 -10.41
C ILE A 434 31.64 25.26 -11.48
N ALA A 435 31.66 24.22 -12.30
CA ALA A 435 30.71 23.93 -13.37
C ALA A 435 30.33 22.44 -13.34
N PRO A 436 29.57 21.98 -12.33
CA PRO A 436 29.25 20.56 -12.19
C PRO A 436 28.49 20.05 -13.42
N ALA A 437 28.90 18.89 -13.94
CA ALA A 437 28.23 18.18 -15.01
C ALA A 437 28.10 16.70 -14.66
N VAL A 438 27.07 16.04 -15.20
CA VAL A 438 26.94 14.58 -15.14
C VAL A 438 27.29 14.00 -16.49
N GLU A 439 28.23 13.06 -16.47
CA GLU A 439 28.64 12.27 -17.62
C GLU A 439 27.96 10.90 -17.58
N LEU A 440 27.28 10.56 -18.67
CA LEU A 440 26.53 9.31 -18.85
C LEU A 440 27.13 8.51 -20.00
N ASP A 441 27.54 7.27 -19.73
CA ASP A 441 27.92 6.34 -20.79
C ASP A 441 26.75 5.43 -21.15
N LEU A 442 26.13 5.70 -22.29
CA LEU A 442 24.97 4.96 -22.81
C LEU A 442 25.31 4.23 -24.11
N HIS A 443 24.71 3.08 -24.32
CA HIS A 443 24.72 2.36 -25.59
C HIS A 443 23.30 2.09 -26.06
N PHE A 444 23.05 2.32 -27.34
CA PHE A 444 21.78 2.08 -28.01
C PHE A 444 22.04 1.06 -29.13
N PRO A 445 21.67 -0.21 -28.94
CA PRO A 445 21.85 -1.24 -29.97
C PRO A 445 21.03 -0.95 -31.23
N ASP A 446 21.35 -1.62 -32.35
CA ASP A 446 20.67 -1.43 -33.64
C ASP A 446 19.14 -1.63 -33.61
N TRP A 447 18.63 -2.41 -32.66
CA TRP A 447 17.19 -2.60 -32.46
C TRP A 447 16.49 -1.45 -31.72
N ILE A 448 17.24 -0.44 -31.28
CA ILE A 448 16.77 0.86 -30.81
C ILE A 448 17.02 1.88 -31.93
N PRO A 449 16.07 2.06 -32.87
CA PRO A 449 16.31 2.81 -34.11
C PRO A 449 16.48 4.32 -33.88
N ALA A 450 15.78 4.88 -32.89
CA ALA A 450 15.85 6.28 -32.51
C ALA A 450 15.51 6.40 -31.03
N GLN A 451 16.26 7.23 -30.30
CA GLN A 451 15.98 7.46 -28.89
C GLN A 451 16.37 8.88 -28.54
N SER A 452 15.55 9.48 -27.67
CA SER A 452 15.86 10.72 -27.00
C SER A 452 15.57 10.58 -25.50
N PHE A 453 16.11 11.51 -24.71
CA PHE A 453 15.78 11.61 -23.30
C PHE A 453 15.86 13.06 -22.81
N THR A 454 15.09 13.36 -21.76
CA THR A 454 15.21 14.59 -20.96
C THR A 454 15.79 14.28 -19.58
N LEU A 455 16.20 15.32 -18.87
CA LEU A 455 16.78 15.23 -17.53
C LEU A 455 15.97 16.08 -16.55
N GLN A 456 15.65 15.53 -15.39
CA GLN A 456 15.12 16.24 -14.24
C GLN A 456 16.14 16.22 -13.11
N ILE A 457 16.26 17.33 -12.36
CA ILE A 457 17.16 17.51 -11.22
C ILE A 457 16.34 18.05 -10.05
N ASN A 458 16.22 17.30 -8.96
CA ASN A 458 15.48 17.69 -7.74
C ASN A 458 14.07 18.28 -8.01
N GLY A 459 13.37 17.77 -9.02
CA GLY A 459 12.06 18.27 -9.44
C GLY A 459 12.08 19.26 -10.61
N PHE A 460 13.22 19.88 -10.91
CA PHE A 460 13.38 20.84 -12.02
C PHE A 460 13.69 20.12 -13.33
N GLU A 461 12.87 20.34 -14.36
CA GLU A 461 13.08 19.76 -15.69
C GLU A 461 14.00 20.64 -16.54
N LYS A 462 15.02 20.03 -17.14
CA LYS A 462 15.88 20.67 -18.14
C LYS A 462 15.11 20.85 -19.46
N PRO A 463 15.17 22.02 -20.12
CA PRO A 463 14.48 22.24 -21.39
C PRO A 463 15.14 21.50 -22.56
N GLU A 464 16.40 21.08 -22.44
CA GLU A 464 17.11 20.37 -23.48
C GLU A 464 16.63 18.92 -23.63
N THR A 465 16.72 18.41 -24.86
CA THR A 465 16.52 17.00 -25.18
C THR A 465 17.77 16.46 -25.84
N TRP A 466 18.30 15.35 -25.33
CA TRP A 466 19.47 14.68 -25.89
C TRP A 466 19.03 13.56 -26.82
N TRP A 467 19.71 13.44 -27.97
CA TRP A 467 19.40 12.48 -29.01
C TRP A 467 20.52 11.46 -29.17
N ALA A 468 20.16 10.18 -29.24
CA ALA A 468 21.10 9.11 -29.55
C ALA A 468 21.64 9.28 -30.98
N THR A 469 22.97 9.21 -31.15
CA THR A 469 23.62 9.34 -32.45
C THR A 469 23.93 7.96 -33.04
N ARG A 470 23.73 7.76 -34.35
CA ARG A 470 24.02 6.46 -35.00
C ARG A 470 25.49 6.28 -35.40
N SER A 471 26.26 7.35 -35.43
CA SER A 471 27.67 7.34 -35.88
C SER A 471 28.69 7.24 -34.73
N GLY A 472 28.24 7.11 -33.48
CA GLY A 472 29.10 6.99 -32.31
C GLY A 472 29.78 5.62 -32.21
N GLY A 473 30.83 5.53 -31.39
CA GLY A 473 31.36 4.25 -30.94
C GLY A 473 30.31 3.44 -30.16
N PHE A 474 30.63 2.20 -29.78
CA PHE A 474 29.70 1.34 -29.03
C PHE A 474 29.12 2.08 -27.81
N TRP A 475 29.95 2.75 -27.03
CA TRP A 475 29.50 3.67 -25.98
C TRP A 475 29.44 5.11 -26.48
N GLN A 476 28.35 5.80 -26.18
CA GLN A 476 28.16 7.23 -26.38
C GLN A 476 28.18 7.91 -25.02
N THR A 477 29.07 8.89 -24.87
CA THR A 477 29.22 9.66 -23.65
C THR A 477 28.47 10.97 -23.79
N PHE A 478 27.52 11.21 -22.88
CA PHE A 478 26.75 12.45 -22.80
C PHE A 478 27.22 13.23 -21.59
N THR A 479 27.72 14.45 -21.80
CA THR A 479 28.07 15.38 -20.73
C THR A 479 26.96 16.41 -20.61
N ILE A 480 26.31 16.46 -19.46
CA ILE A 480 25.16 17.33 -19.19
C ILE A 480 25.52 18.28 -18.07
N GLU A 481 25.63 19.57 -18.38
CA GLU A 481 25.86 20.62 -17.38
C GLU A 481 24.67 20.71 -16.42
N LEU A 482 24.96 20.81 -15.12
CA LEU A 482 23.95 20.93 -14.07
C LEU A 482 23.85 22.38 -13.61
N ASP A 483 22.61 22.89 -13.56
CA ASP A 483 22.37 24.27 -13.15
C ASP A 483 22.50 24.36 -11.62
N LYS A 484 23.39 25.22 -11.12
CA LYS A 484 23.62 25.37 -9.67
C LYS A 484 22.36 25.69 -8.88
N GLU A 485 21.39 26.38 -9.49
CA GLU A 485 20.10 26.71 -8.87
C GLU A 485 19.21 25.48 -8.62
N SER A 486 19.39 24.42 -9.40
CA SER A 486 18.64 23.15 -9.26
C SER A 486 19.30 22.18 -8.28
N LEU A 487 20.53 22.46 -7.85
CA LEU A 487 21.33 21.58 -7.02
C LEU A 487 21.18 21.90 -5.53
N LYS A 488 21.22 20.86 -4.72
CA LYS A 488 21.38 20.91 -3.27
C LYS A 488 22.84 20.60 -2.94
N ASP A 489 23.32 21.13 -1.81
CA ASP A 489 24.61 20.70 -1.29
C ASP A 489 24.52 19.23 -0.85
N GLY A 490 25.39 18.39 -1.41
CA GLY A 490 25.42 16.95 -1.17
C GLY A 490 24.48 16.12 -2.04
N GLU A 491 23.40 15.60 -1.44
CA GLU A 491 22.51 14.62 -2.08
C GLU A 491 21.59 15.27 -3.13
N ASN A 492 21.64 14.76 -4.36
CA ASN A 492 20.81 15.24 -5.47
C ASN A 492 20.11 14.08 -6.17
N PHE A 493 18.80 14.18 -6.37
CA PHE A 493 18.03 13.24 -7.18
C PHE A 493 17.99 13.71 -8.64
N LEU A 494 18.38 12.83 -9.56
CA LEU A 494 18.32 13.04 -10.99
C LEU A 494 17.47 11.94 -11.64
N ALA A 495 16.68 12.31 -12.64
CA ALA A 495 15.91 11.34 -13.42
C ALA A 495 16.05 11.58 -14.91
N LEU A 496 16.43 10.54 -15.65
CA LEU A 496 16.36 10.52 -17.10
C LEU A 496 15.00 9.99 -17.53
N GLN A 497 14.33 10.70 -18.43
CA GLN A 497 13.07 10.29 -19.03
C GLN A 497 13.29 10.01 -20.52
N PHE A 498 13.37 8.74 -20.88
CA PHE A 498 13.49 8.27 -22.25
C PHE A 498 12.15 8.34 -22.99
N GLU A 499 12.23 8.67 -24.28
CA GLU A 499 11.07 8.82 -25.13
C GLU A 499 10.33 7.50 -25.34
N ASN A 500 11.06 6.42 -25.66
CA ASN A 500 10.48 5.14 -26.06
C ASN A 500 11.14 3.94 -25.37
N THR A 501 10.45 2.80 -25.33
CA THR A 501 11.05 1.48 -25.04
C THR A 501 10.99 0.60 -26.28
N TYR A 502 11.96 -0.30 -26.42
CA TYR A 502 12.07 -1.23 -27.54
C TYR A 502 12.32 -2.66 -27.06
N SER A 503 11.89 -3.65 -27.83
CA SER A 503 12.16 -5.07 -27.57
C SER A 503 13.25 -5.61 -28.50
N PRO A 504 14.18 -6.43 -27.98
CA PRO A 504 15.19 -7.04 -28.83
C PRO A 504 14.57 -8.10 -29.76
N PRO A 505 15.03 -8.23 -31.02
CA PRO A 505 14.42 -9.10 -32.02
C PRO A 505 14.39 -10.58 -31.62
N GLU A 506 15.41 -11.04 -30.90
CA GLU A 506 15.56 -12.45 -30.50
C GLU A 506 14.76 -12.81 -29.24
N LYS A 507 14.31 -11.82 -28.46
CA LYS A 507 13.61 -12.02 -27.17
C LYS A 507 12.61 -10.89 -26.91
N ALA A 508 11.44 -10.97 -27.53
CA ALA A 508 10.35 -10.00 -27.38
C ALA A 508 9.69 -9.96 -25.98
N THR A 509 10.21 -10.71 -25.00
CA THR A 509 9.61 -10.84 -23.65
C THR A 509 10.00 -9.70 -22.70
N TRP A 510 10.87 -8.79 -23.10
CA TRP A 510 11.27 -7.64 -22.29
C TRP A 510 11.53 -6.41 -23.16
N GLN A 511 11.63 -5.26 -22.50
CA GLN A 511 11.79 -3.96 -23.12
C GLN A 511 12.90 -3.15 -22.44
N ALA A 512 13.61 -2.34 -23.22
CA ALA A 512 14.64 -1.43 -22.73
C ALA A 512 14.65 -0.11 -23.48
N SER A 513 15.17 0.93 -22.82
CA SER A 513 15.39 2.25 -23.42
C SER A 513 16.85 2.49 -23.81
N ALA A 514 17.79 1.91 -23.07
CA ALA A 514 19.23 2.02 -23.29
C ALA A 514 19.99 0.94 -22.50
N LEU A 515 21.25 0.71 -22.85
CA LEU A 515 22.23 0.08 -21.97
C LEU A 515 23.07 1.16 -21.29
N ILE A 516 23.28 1.08 -19.98
CA ILE A 516 24.06 2.05 -19.22
C ILE A 516 25.30 1.40 -18.62
N ARG A 517 26.46 2.03 -18.84
CA ARG A 517 27.76 1.59 -18.27
C ARG A 517 28.13 2.41 -17.05
N SER A 518 28.06 3.73 -17.13
CA SER A 518 28.55 4.59 -16.05
C SER A 518 27.75 5.88 -15.92
N ILE A 519 27.74 6.42 -14.71
CA ILE A 519 27.25 7.76 -14.36
C ILE A 519 28.34 8.40 -13.49
N ARG A 520 28.85 9.57 -13.87
CA ARG A 520 29.94 10.26 -13.15
C ARG A 520 29.64 11.74 -12.99
N VAL A 521 29.99 12.31 -11.85
CA VAL A 521 30.05 13.76 -11.68
C VAL A 521 31.43 14.25 -12.12
N VAL A 522 31.47 15.28 -12.96
CA VAL A 522 32.71 15.93 -13.43
C VAL A 522 32.59 17.45 -13.24
N ASP A 523 33.73 18.13 -13.15
CA ASP A 523 33.77 19.59 -13.23
C ASP A 523 34.05 19.99 -14.69
N GLY A 524 33.17 20.79 -15.29
CA GLY A 524 33.22 21.21 -16.68
C GLY A 524 34.44 22.07 -17.05
N PHE A 525 35.24 22.49 -16.06
CA PHE A 525 36.56 23.08 -16.29
C PHE A 525 37.66 22.02 -16.32
N GLN A 526 37.82 21.35 -17.46
CA GLN A 526 39.15 20.99 -17.95
C GLN A 526 39.46 21.88 -19.16
N ALA A 527 39.89 23.11 -18.87
CA ALA A 527 40.62 23.90 -19.87
C ALA A 527 42.08 23.40 -19.84
N ASP A 528 42.51 22.80 -20.94
CA ASP A 528 43.93 22.62 -21.28
C ASP A 528 44.67 23.98 -21.33
#